data_AF-A0A345IEL0-F1
#
_entry.id   AF-A0A345IEL0-F1
#
_cell.length_a   1.000
_cell.length_b   1.000
_cell.length_c   1.000
_cell.angle_alpha   90.00
_cell.angle_beta   90.00
_cell.angle_gamma   90.00
#
_symmetry.space_group_name_H-M   'P 1'
#
loop_
_entity.id
_entity.type
_entity.pdbx_description
1 polymer ?
#
loop_
_entity_poly.entity_id
_entity_poly.type
_entity_poly.pdbx_seq_one_letter_code
_entity_poly.pdbx_strand_id
1 'polypeptide(L)'
;MSAFRPSGTEPSKREWFSELIGRTRFIVLVAVIAVLLVAFSLFLQGTLIALSTIYETWREMFTHGIKSQSGTLAVEFLEVVGTMLKAVVFYLIGIGLYSLFIKPLNLTAALGVESLADLEQKVVSVVIVILGVTFLEHFIRWEKPLDTLYFAGSLALAGGALVLFQKVHQGSGSDLEQPQSKLRARRELFENDHEQREIKEQDVARAEQATEAKLEGRVPPESGAE
;
A
#
# COMPACT_ATOMS: atom_id res chain seq x y z
N MET A 1 22.93 4.28 62.46
CA MET A 1 23.52 5.12 61.39
C MET A 1 24.09 4.18 60.33
N SER A 2 23.26 3.76 59.37
CA SER A 2 23.68 2.93 58.24
C SER A 2 24.17 3.84 57.11
N ALA A 3 25.42 3.66 56.73
CA ALA A 3 26.08 4.45 55.70
C ALA A 3 25.47 4.19 54.32
N PHE A 4 25.09 5.27 53.65
CA PHE A 4 24.68 5.29 52.25
C PHE A 4 25.90 4.95 51.37
N ARG A 5 25.80 3.86 50.60
CA ARG A 5 26.76 3.50 49.55
C ARG A 5 26.25 4.05 48.21
N PRO A 6 26.96 4.95 47.51
CA PRO A 6 26.63 5.27 46.14
C PRO A 6 27.09 4.13 45.23
N SER A 7 26.15 3.53 44.50
CA SER A 7 26.42 2.59 43.42
C SER A 7 27.10 3.32 42.26
N GLY A 8 28.31 2.89 41.88
CA GLY A 8 29.01 3.38 40.70
C GLY A 8 28.19 3.14 39.43
N THR A 9 28.02 4.20 38.65
CA THR A 9 27.43 4.17 37.31
C THR A 9 28.48 3.64 36.33
N GLU A 10 28.39 2.37 35.95
CA GLU A 10 29.13 1.88 34.79
C GLU A 10 28.53 2.50 33.51
N PRO A 11 29.33 3.13 32.63
CA PRO A 11 28.84 3.64 31.35
C PRO A 11 28.37 2.45 30.51
N SER A 12 27.07 2.46 30.25
CA SER A 12 26.32 1.37 29.63
C SER A 12 26.74 1.23 28.17
N LYS A 13 27.19 0.03 27.77
CA LYS A 13 27.47 -0.35 26.36
C LYS A 13 26.42 0.13 25.35
N ARG A 14 25.18 0.40 25.80
CA ARG A 14 24.07 0.94 25.02
C ARG A 14 24.38 2.29 24.37
N GLU A 15 25.15 3.16 25.01
CA GLU A 15 25.50 4.48 24.45
C GLU A 15 26.38 4.34 23.20
N TRP A 16 27.43 3.51 23.26
CA TRP A 16 28.32 3.26 22.12
C TRP A 16 27.63 2.56 20.94
N PHE A 17 26.75 1.58 21.20
CA PHE A 17 25.93 0.95 20.15
C PHE A 17 24.94 1.94 19.52
N SER A 18 24.35 2.85 20.31
CA SER A 18 23.44 3.86 19.78
C SER A 18 24.15 4.88 18.89
N GLU A 19 25.40 5.19 19.18
CA GLU A 19 26.22 6.11 18.40
C GLU A 19 26.69 5.48 17.07
N LEU A 20 27.03 4.18 17.07
CA LEU A 20 27.33 3.45 15.84
C LEU A 20 26.09 3.26 14.95
N ILE A 21 24.92 2.96 15.53
CA ILE A 21 23.66 2.86 14.79
C ILE A 21 23.21 4.24 14.27
N GLY A 22 23.48 5.31 15.03
CA GLY A 22 23.26 6.68 14.56
C GLY A 22 24.06 6.98 13.29
N ARG A 23 25.29 6.46 13.18
CA ARG A 23 26.17 6.64 12.01
C ARG A 23 25.64 5.96 10.74
N THR A 24 25.03 4.77 10.84
CA THR A 24 24.49 4.05 9.66
C THR A 24 23.29 4.77 9.05
N ARG A 25 22.48 5.44 9.88
CA ARG A 25 21.36 6.26 9.41
C ARG A 25 21.78 7.45 8.54
N PHE A 26 22.95 8.04 8.78
CA PHE A 26 23.47 9.14 7.95
C PHE A 26 23.82 8.70 6.53
N ILE A 27 24.33 7.48 6.35
CA ILE A 27 24.61 6.93 5.00
C ILE A 27 23.31 6.76 4.21
N VAL A 28 22.28 6.22 4.85
CA VAL A 28 20.96 6.05 4.20
C VAL A 28 20.31 7.39 3.88
N LEU A 29 20.49 8.41 4.73
CA LEU A 29 19.96 9.75 4.47
C LEU A 29 20.50 10.34 3.16
N VAL A 30 21.78 10.13 2.84
CA VAL A 30 22.36 10.57 1.57
C VAL A 30 21.68 9.87 0.39
N ALA A 31 21.47 8.56 0.48
CA ALA A 31 20.77 7.79 -0.56
C ALA A 31 19.31 8.24 -0.74
N VAL A 32 18.59 8.49 0.36
CA VAL A 32 17.21 9.01 0.34
C VAL A 32 17.16 10.37 -0.36
N ILE A 33 18.05 11.30 0.01
CA ILE A 33 18.10 12.63 -0.62
C ILE A 33 18.39 12.49 -2.12
N ALA A 34 19.34 11.65 -2.51
CA ALA A 34 19.65 11.42 -3.92
C ALA A 34 18.44 10.88 -4.70
N VAL A 35 17.72 9.89 -4.15
CA VAL A 35 16.51 9.32 -4.78
C VAL A 35 15.39 10.36 -4.89
N LEU A 36 15.19 11.18 -3.86
CA LEU A 36 14.19 12.26 -3.89
C LEU A 36 14.57 13.35 -4.90
N LEU A 37 15.85 13.68 -5.06
CA LEU A 37 16.31 14.59 -6.09
C LEU A 37 16.07 14.05 -7.49
N VAL A 38 16.31 12.74 -7.73
CA VAL A 38 15.97 12.09 -9.00
C VAL A 38 14.46 12.17 -9.27
N ALA A 39 13.63 11.85 -8.27
CA ALA A 39 12.18 11.97 -8.40
C ALA A 39 11.76 13.41 -8.75
N PHE A 40 12.34 14.40 -8.08
CA PHE A 40 12.08 15.81 -8.34
C PHE A 40 12.51 16.22 -9.76
N SER A 41 13.70 15.80 -10.21
CA SER A 41 14.16 16.04 -11.59
C SER A 41 13.22 15.40 -12.62
N LEU A 42 12.73 14.19 -12.38
CA LEU A 42 11.76 13.52 -13.27
C LEU A 42 10.40 14.23 -13.28
N PHE A 43 9.93 14.74 -12.13
CA PHE A 43 8.72 15.57 -12.11
C PHE A 43 8.89 16.84 -12.95
N LEU A 44 10.04 17.51 -12.82
CA LEU A 44 10.31 18.73 -13.56
C LEU A 44 10.41 18.43 -15.06
N GLN A 45 11.15 17.39 -15.44
CA GLN A 45 11.26 16.94 -16.83
C GLN A 45 9.89 16.56 -17.40
N GLY A 46 9.13 15.72 -16.70
CA GLY A 46 7.78 15.33 -17.14
C GLY A 46 6.86 16.54 -17.28
N THR A 47 6.97 17.53 -16.39
CA THR A 47 6.16 18.76 -16.47
C THR A 47 6.52 19.56 -17.71
N LEU A 48 7.81 19.70 -18.01
CA LEU A 48 8.27 20.42 -19.19
C LEU A 48 7.81 19.73 -20.49
N ILE A 49 7.96 18.40 -20.58
CA ILE A 49 7.49 17.62 -21.73
C ILE A 49 5.96 17.76 -21.87
N ALA A 50 5.21 17.63 -20.77
CA ALA A 50 3.77 17.81 -20.79
C ALA A 50 3.37 19.19 -21.34
N LEU A 51 4.03 20.25 -20.86
CA LEU A 51 3.71 21.61 -21.24
C LEU A 51 4.05 21.88 -22.71
N SER A 52 5.18 21.37 -23.22
CA SER A 52 5.54 21.48 -24.64
C SER A 52 4.56 20.71 -25.52
N THR A 53 4.25 19.45 -25.21
CA THR A 53 3.31 18.62 -25.97
C THR A 53 1.92 19.26 -26.01
N ILE A 54 1.42 19.77 -24.88
CA ILE A 54 0.15 20.49 -24.83
C ILE A 54 0.24 21.73 -25.73
N TYR A 55 1.26 22.57 -25.57
CA TYR A 55 1.41 23.79 -26.36
C TYR A 55 1.43 23.53 -27.87
N GLU A 56 2.19 22.51 -28.31
CA GLU A 56 2.28 22.10 -29.71
C GLU A 56 0.93 21.60 -30.22
N THR A 57 0.27 20.71 -29.47
CA THR A 57 -1.07 20.20 -29.82
C THR A 57 -2.08 21.33 -30.02
N TRP A 58 -2.13 22.30 -29.10
CA TRP A 58 -3.05 23.44 -29.21
C TRP A 58 -2.70 24.34 -30.40
N ARG A 59 -1.41 24.64 -30.61
CA ARG A 59 -0.94 25.44 -31.75
C ARG A 59 -1.34 24.81 -33.08
N GLU A 60 -1.16 23.50 -33.21
CA GLU A 60 -1.47 22.75 -34.43
C GLU A 60 -2.99 22.67 -34.67
N MET A 61 -3.77 22.48 -33.61
CA MET A 61 -5.23 22.51 -33.67
C MET A 61 -5.75 23.85 -34.19
N PHE A 62 -5.19 24.98 -33.72
CA PHE A 62 -5.59 26.32 -34.19
C PHE A 62 -5.11 26.66 -35.60
N THR A 63 -4.00 26.06 -36.08
CA THR A 63 -3.42 26.40 -37.38
C THR A 63 -3.86 25.49 -38.53
N HIS A 64 -4.07 24.19 -38.29
CA HIS A 64 -4.29 23.19 -39.34
C HIS A 64 -5.62 22.41 -39.20
N GLY A 65 -6.36 22.58 -38.10
CA GLY A 65 -7.60 21.83 -37.83
C GLY A 65 -7.39 20.33 -37.56
N ILE A 66 -8.45 19.62 -37.17
CA ILE A 66 -8.44 18.28 -36.50
C ILE A 66 -7.86 17.12 -37.36
N LYS A 67 -7.41 17.34 -38.60
CA LYS A 67 -7.36 16.25 -39.61
C LYS A 67 -6.11 15.36 -39.69
N SER A 68 -5.06 15.47 -38.84
CA SER A 68 -3.82 14.72 -39.14
C SER A 68 -3.00 14.06 -38.01
N GLN A 69 -3.46 13.94 -36.76
CA GLN A 69 -2.49 13.68 -35.67
C GLN A 69 -2.79 12.59 -34.62
N SER A 70 -3.78 11.70 -34.78
CA SER A 70 -4.15 10.84 -33.64
C SER A 70 -3.08 9.82 -33.21
N GLY A 71 -2.19 9.41 -34.13
CA GLY A 71 -1.18 8.37 -33.86
C GLY A 71 0.03 8.87 -33.07
N THR A 72 0.60 10.02 -33.46
CA THR A 72 1.80 10.60 -32.82
C THR A 72 1.47 11.22 -31.47
N LEU A 73 0.33 11.90 -31.35
CA LEU A 73 -0.10 12.51 -30.09
C LEU A 73 -0.24 11.47 -28.97
N ALA A 74 -0.86 10.31 -29.26
CA ALA A 74 -1.04 9.26 -28.27
C ALA A 74 0.30 8.75 -27.70
N VAL A 75 1.33 8.68 -28.54
CA VAL A 75 2.68 8.26 -28.15
C VAL A 75 3.34 9.32 -27.25
N GLU A 76 3.25 10.59 -27.63
CA GLU A 76 3.80 11.70 -26.83
C GLU A 76 3.13 11.82 -25.46
N PHE A 77 1.80 11.69 -25.40
CA PHE A 77 1.08 11.66 -24.11
C PHE A 77 1.48 10.44 -23.27
N LEU A 78 1.71 9.29 -23.90
CA LEU A 78 2.17 8.09 -23.19
C LEU A 78 3.58 8.28 -22.61
N GLU A 79 4.47 8.98 -23.33
CA GLU A 79 5.80 9.35 -22.83
C GLU A 79 5.72 10.27 -21.61
N VAL A 80 4.83 11.27 -21.64
CA VAL A 80 4.56 12.16 -20.50
C VAL A 80 4.06 11.37 -19.29
N VAL A 81 3.04 10.53 -19.48
CA VAL A 81 2.46 9.70 -18.41
C VAL A 81 3.52 8.75 -17.85
N GLY A 82 4.29 8.10 -18.72
CA GLY A 82 5.38 7.20 -18.33
C GLY A 82 6.46 7.90 -17.50
N THR A 83 6.85 9.12 -17.89
CA THR A 83 7.84 9.91 -17.16
C THR A 83 7.33 10.35 -15.79
N MET A 84 6.08 10.81 -15.70
CA MET A 84 5.44 11.18 -14.44
C MET A 84 5.26 9.98 -13.50
N LEU A 85 4.91 8.81 -14.04
CA LEU A 85 4.74 7.60 -13.26
C LEU A 85 6.07 7.14 -12.65
N LYS A 86 7.16 7.21 -13.43
CA LYS A 86 8.52 7.01 -12.91
C LYS A 86 8.80 7.97 -11.74
N ALA A 87 8.52 9.26 -11.91
CA ALA A 87 8.77 10.28 -10.88
C ALA A 87 8.04 9.97 -9.57
N VAL A 88 6.74 9.67 -9.63
CA VAL A 88 5.92 9.29 -8.46
C VAL A 88 6.52 8.08 -7.75
N VAL A 89 7.00 7.10 -8.50
CA VAL A 89 7.59 5.91 -7.90
C VAL A 89 8.89 6.22 -7.20
N PHE A 90 9.83 6.91 -7.84
CA PHE A 90 11.09 7.27 -7.19
C PHE A 90 10.81 8.08 -5.92
N TYR A 91 9.78 8.93 -5.94
CA TYR A 91 9.30 9.62 -4.74
C TYR A 91 8.79 8.66 -3.66
N LEU A 92 7.92 7.70 -4.01
CA LEU A 92 7.45 6.68 -3.06
C LEU A 92 8.58 5.81 -2.49
N ILE A 93 9.57 5.45 -3.32
CA ILE A 93 10.76 4.72 -2.88
C ILE A 93 11.57 5.57 -1.90
N GLY A 94 11.83 6.84 -2.24
CA GLY A 94 12.57 7.75 -1.36
C GLY A 94 11.87 7.96 -0.01
N ILE A 95 10.55 8.17 -0.02
CA ILE A 95 9.73 8.29 1.20
C ILE A 95 9.69 6.96 1.98
N GLY A 96 9.61 5.82 1.30
CA GLY A 96 9.64 4.50 1.92
C GLY A 96 10.98 4.21 2.61
N LEU A 97 12.10 4.47 1.93
CA LEU A 97 13.44 4.39 2.51
C LEU A 97 13.60 5.34 3.71
N TYR A 98 13.09 6.57 3.60
CA TYR A 98 13.09 7.51 4.71
C TYR A 98 12.30 6.95 5.91
N SER A 99 11.09 6.46 5.65
CA SER A 99 10.22 5.95 6.72
C SER A 99 10.86 4.79 7.48
N LEU A 100 11.48 3.88 6.74
CA LEU A 100 12.02 2.63 7.28
C LEU A 100 13.33 2.81 8.06
N PHE A 101 14.21 3.70 7.61
CA PHE A 101 15.54 3.87 8.22
C PHE A 101 15.67 5.08 9.14
N ILE A 102 14.77 6.07 9.01
CA ILE A 102 14.91 7.37 9.69
C ILE A 102 13.78 7.59 10.69
N LYS A 103 12.54 7.67 10.22
CA LYS A 103 11.40 7.92 11.10
C LYS A 103 10.12 7.42 10.44
N PRO A 104 9.29 6.61 11.12
CA PRO A 104 8.03 6.16 10.55
C PRO A 104 7.15 7.38 10.24
N LEU A 105 6.66 7.43 9.01
CA LEU A 105 5.72 8.46 8.53
C LEU A 105 4.31 7.85 8.44
N ASN A 106 3.29 8.61 8.87
CA ASN A 106 1.88 8.21 8.76
C ASN A 106 1.46 7.92 7.30
N LEU A 107 2.06 8.59 6.31
CA LEU A 107 1.79 8.33 4.89
C LEU A 107 2.15 6.90 4.47
N THR A 108 3.27 6.35 4.96
CA THR A 108 3.69 4.97 4.66
C THR A 108 2.81 3.92 5.32
N ALA A 109 2.27 4.21 6.51
CA ALA A 109 1.29 3.35 7.18
C ALA A 109 -0.02 3.27 6.37
N ALA A 110 -0.47 4.39 5.80
CA ALA A 110 -1.61 4.40 4.88
C ALA A 110 -1.33 3.68 3.54
N LEU A 111 -0.06 3.58 3.14
CA LEU A 111 0.40 2.90 1.92
C LEU A 111 0.81 1.43 2.14
N GLY A 112 0.75 0.93 3.39
CA GLY A 112 1.11 -0.44 3.76
C GLY A 112 2.58 -0.80 3.54
N VAL A 113 3.49 0.18 3.63
CA VAL A 113 4.94 -0.07 3.51
C VAL A 113 5.54 -0.08 4.92
N GLU A 114 5.65 -1.28 5.50
CA GLU A 114 6.15 -1.48 6.86
C GLU A 114 7.52 -2.16 6.90
N SER A 115 7.95 -2.76 5.78
CA SER A 115 9.19 -3.53 5.71
C SER A 115 10.05 -3.22 4.47
N LEU A 116 11.33 -3.65 4.53
CA LEU A 116 12.23 -3.62 3.38
C LEU A 116 11.70 -4.46 2.21
N ALA A 117 11.03 -5.58 2.51
CA ALA A 117 10.43 -6.45 1.51
C ALA A 117 9.29 -5.75 0.76
N ASP A 118 8.50 -4.92 1.45
CA ASP A 118 7.45 -4.12 0.80
C ASP A 118 8.06 -3.11 -0.16
N LEU A 119 9.15 -2.46 0.25
CA LEU A 119 9.86 -1.51 -0.59
C LEU A 119 10.43 -2.20 -1.84
N GLU A 120 11.08 -3.36 -1.68
CA GLU A 120 11.58 -4.18 -2.79
C GLU A 120 10.46 -4.54 -3.77
N GLN A 121 9.32 -5.00 -3.27
CA GLN A 121 8.17 -5.35 -4.10
C GLN A 121 7.59 -4.13 -4.84
N LYS A 122 7.56 -2.95 -4.20
CA LYS A 122 7.14 -1.71 -4.88
C LYS A 122 8.12 -1.32 -5.99
N VAL A 123 9.43 -1.46 -5.77
CA VAL A 123 10.45 -1.21 -6.79
C VAL A 123 10.24 -2.14 -8.00
N VAL A 124 10.09 -3.45 -7.76
CA VAL A 124 9.88 -4.46 -8.81
C VAL A 124 8.60 -4.18 -9.60
N SER A 125 7.50 -3.90 -8.90
CA SER A 125 6.21 -3.55 -9.52
C SER A 125 6.36 -2.39 -10.51
N VAL A 126 7.18 -1.39 -10.16
CA VAL A 126 7.35 -0.21 -11.01
C VAL A 126 8.28 -0.49 -12.16
N VAL A 127 9.35 -1.26 -11.97
CA VAL A 127 10.18 -1.70 -13.09
C VAL A 127 9.31 -2.37 -14.16
N ILE A 128 8.37 -3.23 -13.75
CA ILE A 128 7.40 -3.85 -14.65
C ILE A 128 6.51 -2.82 -15.34
N VAL A 129 6.01 -1.82 -14.61
CA VAL A 129 5.20 -0.73 -15.18
C VAL A 129 5.98 0.09 -16.21
N ILE A 130 7.24 0.46 -15.93
CA ILE A 130 8.10 1.21 -16.84
C ILE A 130 8.32 0.42 -18.12
N LEU A 131 8.68 -0.85 -17.97
CA LEU A 131 8.86 -1.80 -19.05
C LEU A 131 7.59 -1.89 -19.92
N GLY A 132 6.41 -1.97 -19.29
CA GLY A 132 5.11 -2.02 -19.98
C GLY A 132 4.77 -0.73 -20.74
N VAL A 133 5.01 0.44 -20.14
CA VAL A 133 4.77 1.73 -20.81
C VAL A 133 5.71 1.91 -22.00
N THR A 134 7.00 1.59 -21.86
CA THR A 134 7.97 1.67 -22.96
C THR A 134 7.62 0.72 -24.10
N PHE A 135 7.08 -0.47 -23.79
CA PHE A 135 6.55 -1.38 -24.80
C PHE A 135 5.34 -0.80 -25.53
N LEU A 136 4.38 -0.28 -24.79
CA LEU A 136 3.19 0.30 -25.39
C LEU A 136 3.54 1.49 -26.31
N GLU A 137 4.53 2.29 -25.92
CA GLU A 137 5.07 3.36 -26.76
C GLU A 137 5.59 2.84 -28.11
N HIS A 138 6.44 1.81 -28.10
CA HIS A 138 6.97 1.20 -29.32
C HIS A 138 5.88 0.48 -30.15
N PHE A 139 4.90 -0.12 -29.47
CA PHE A 139 3.81 -0.82 -30.11
C PHE A 139 2.88 0.12 -30.86
N ILE A 140 2.55 1.28 -30.27
CA ILE A 140 1.70 2.29 -30.91
C ILE A 140 2.41 2.94 -32.11
N ARG A 141 3.73 3.16 -32.04
CA ARG A 141 4.50 3.71 -33.18
C ARG A 141 4.47 2.79 -34.41
N TRP A 142 4.39 1.46 -34.23
CA TRP A 142 4.35 0.43 -35.29
C TRP A 142 5.24 0.72 -36.51
N GLU A 143 6.48 1.17 -36.32
CA GLU A 143 7.38 1.46 -37.46
C GLU A 143 8.01 0.19 -38.04
N LYS A 144 8.46 -0.72 -37.16
CA LYS A 144 9.23 -1.92 -37.52
C LYS A 144 8.70 -3.16 -36.81
N PRO A 145 7.83 -3.96 -37.47
CA PRO A 145 7.16 -5.10 -36.84
C PRO A 145 8.11 -6.14 -36.23
N LEU A 146 9.26 -6.40 -36.89
CA LEU A 146 10.24 -7.37 -36.39
C LEU A 146 10.99 -6.87 -35.15
N ASP A 147 11.42 -5.61 -35.14
CA ASP A 147 12.10 -5.01 -33.99
C ASP A 147 11.16 -4.97 -32.78
N THR A 148 9.89 -4.61 -33.00
CA THR A 148 8.86 -4.65 -31.96
C THR A 148 8.64 -6.07 -31.42
N LEU A 149 8.72 -7.10 -32.27
CA LEU A 149 8.62 -8.50 -31.83
C LEU A 149 9.82 -8.93 -30.98
N TYR A 150 11.05 -8.57 -31.38
CA TYR A 150 12.25 -8.85 -30.57
C TYR A 150 12.23 -8.11 -29.23
N PHE A 151 11.76 -6.87 -29.23
CA PHE A 151 11.57 -6.08 -28.02
C PHE A 151 10.51 -6.71 -27.10
N ALA A 152 9.36 -7.13 -27.66
CA ALA A 152 8.31 -7.85 -26.92
C ALA A 152 8.82 -9.17 -26.33
N GLY A 153 9.63 -9.93 -27.08
CA GLY A 153 10.24 -11.15 -26.59
C GLY A 153 11.21 -10.91 -25.43
N SER A 154 12.07 -9.90 -25.56
CA SER A 154 13.00 -9.49 -24.50
C SER A 154 12.26 -9.03 -23.25
N LEU A 155 11.19 -8.25 -23.43
CA LEU A 155 10.30 -7.77 -22.38
C LEU A 155 9.59 -8.92 -21.66
N ALA A 156 9.05 -9.88 -22.40
CA ALA A 156 8.37 -11.03 -21.83
C ALA A 156 9.33 -11.91 -21.01
N LEU A 157 10.57 -12.06 -21.47
CA LEU A 157 11.61 -12.77 -20.73
C LEU A 157 12.01 -12.02 -19.45
N ALA A 158 12.33 -10.73 -19.56
CA ALA A 158 12.74 -9.92 -18.40
C ALA A 158 11.60 -9.75 -17.39
N GLY A 159 10.42 -9.34 -17.85
CA GLY A 159 9.21 -9.19 -17.03
C GLY A 159 8.75 -10.52 -16.45
N GLY A 160 8.79 -11.60 -17.23
CA GLY A 160 8.50 -12.95 -16.75
C GLY A 160 9.47 -13.39 -15.65
N ALA A 161 10.78 -13.16 -15.81
CA ALA A 161 11.78 -13.46 -14.79
C ALA A 161 11.55 -12.65 -13.51
N LEU A 162 11.24 -11.36 -13.62
CA LEU A 162 10.90 -10.47 -12.50
C LEU A 162 9.64 -10.96 -11.76
N VAL A 163 8.57 -11.29 -12.47
CA VAL A 163 7.32 -11.78 -11.87
C VAL A 163 7.52 -13.14 -11.22
N LEU A 164 8.31 -14.04 -11.82
CA LEU A 164 8.66 -15.32 -11.21
C LEU A 164 9.49 -15.13 -9.94
N PHE A 165 10.51 -14.27 -9.98
CA PHE A 165 11.31 -13.91 -8.81
C PHE A 165 10.41 -13.36 -7.70
N GLN A 166 9.51 -12.45 -8.05
CA GLN A 166 8.55 -11.86 -7.14
C GLN A 166 7.63 -12.93 -6.55
N LYS A 167 7.08 -13.85 -7.35
CA LYS A 167 6.20 -14.94 -6.87
C LYS A 167 6.92 -15.93 -5.97
N VAL A 168 8.20 -16.22 -6.24
CA VAL A 168 9.03 -17.10 -5.41
C VAL A 168 9.35 -16.43 -4.06
N HIS A 169 9.64 -15.13 -4.05
CA HIS A 169 9.97 -14.39 -2.82
C HIS A 169 8.74 -13.85 -2.06
N GLN A 170 7.58 -13.68 -2.71
CA GLN A 170 6.34 -13.20 -2.08
C GLN A 170 5.65 -14.24 -1.20
N GLY A 171 6.01 -15.53 -1.31
CA GLY A 171 5.43 -16.61 -0.51
C GLY A 171 5.61 -16.49 1.01
N SER A 172 6.29 -15.45 1.51
CA SER A 172 6.52 -15.24 2.94
C SER A 172 5.95 -13.93 3.51
N GLY A 173 5.31 -13.06 2.70
CA GLY A 173 5.09 -11.65 3.11
C GLY A 173 3.66 -11.15 3.31
N SER A 174 2.65 -11.67 2.60
CA SER A 174 1.33 -10.98 2.52
C SER A 174 0.10 -11.81 2.90
N ASP A 175 0.25 -13.09 3.25
CA ASP A 175 -0.89 -13.99 3.51
C ASP A 175 -1.14 -14.30 5.00
N LEU A 176 -0.40 -13.67 5.92
CA LEU A 176 -0.49 -13.99 7.36
C LEU A 176 -1.51 -13.15 8.14
N GLU A 177 -2.05 -12.06 7.62
CA GLU A 177 -2.86 -11.13 8.44
C GLU A 177 -4.40 -11.25 8.35
N GLN A 178 -4.96 -11.97 7.37
CA GLN A 178 -6.42 -11.97 7.18
C GLN A 178 -7.21 -13.27 7.39
N PRO A 179 -6.62 -14.48 7.43
CA PRO A 179 -7.42 -15.67 7.74
C PRO A 179 -7.81 -15.72 9.23
N GLN A 180 -6.85 -15.49 10.13
CA GLN A 180 -7.08 -15.66 11.58
C GLN A 180 -7.90 -14.52 12.19
N SER A 181 -7.70 -13.27 11.79
CA SER A 181 -8.47 -12.13 12.30
C SER A 181 -9.95 -12.22 11.88
N LYS A 182 -10.24 -12.62 10.64
CA LYS A 182 -11.62 -12.85 10.17
C LYS A 182 -12.25 -14.09 10.81
N LEU A 183 -11.49 -15.17 11.03
CA LEU A 183 -12.00 -16.37 11.73
C LEU A 183 -12.21 -16.13 13.23
N ARG A 184 -11.36 -15.33 13.89
CA ARG A 184 -11.55 -14.90 15.28
C ARG A 184 -12.70 -13.94 15.42
N ALA A 185 -12.79 -12.91 14.58
CA ALA A 185 -13.93 -12.00 14.56
C ALA A 185 -15.24 -12.76 14.31
N ARG A 186 -15.23 -13.74 13.40
CA ARG A 186 -16.38 -14.63 13.20
C ARG A 186 -16.62 -15.54 14.41
N ARG A 187 -15.61 -16.07 15.07
CA ARG A 187 -15.80 -16.88 16.29
C ARG A 187 -16.36 -16.04 17.45
N GLU A 188 -15.82 -14.85 17.68
CA GLU A 188 -16.28 -13.89 18.69
C GLU A 188 -17.70 -13.38 18.43
N LEU A 189 -18.07 -13.16 17.16
CA LEU A 189 -19.45 -12.78 16.80
C LEU A 189 -20.45 -13.91 17.09
N PHE A 190 -20.04 -15.17 16.95
CA PHE A 190 -20.88 -16.35 17.22
C PHE A 190 -20.86 -16.75 18.70
N GLU A 191 -19.82 -16.38 19.45
CA GLU A 191 -19.69 -16.68 20.89
C GLU A 191 -20.52 -15.71 21.75
N ASN A 192 -20.61 -14.43 21.34
CA ASN A 192 -21.43 -13.43 22.02
C ASN A 192 -22.95 -13.55 21.77
N ASP A 193 -23.39 -14.34 20.79
CA ASP A 193 -24.84 -14.56 20.53
C ASP A 193 -25.46 -15.62 21.47
N HIS A 194 -24.62 -16.27 22.29
CA HIS A 194 -25.04 -17.36 23.19
C HIS A 194 -24.85 -17.06 24.69
N GLU A 195 -24.42 -15.87 25.09
CA GLU A 195 -24.36 -15.50 26.52
C GLU A 195 -25.65 -14.84 27.04
N GLN A 196 -26.33 -15.60 27.91
CA GLN A 196 -27.10 -15.15 29.07
C GLN A 196 -28.45 -14.45 28.81
N ARG A 197 -29.49 -15.26 28.50
CA ARG A 197 -30.74 -15.10 29.25
C ARG A 197 -30.58 -15.83 30.58
N GLU A 198 -29.97 -15.16 31.56
CA GLU A 198 -30.07 -15.56 32.96
C GLU A 198 -31.55 -15.44 33.35
N ILE A 199 -32.29 -16.55 33.29
CA ILE A 199 -33.65 -16.61 33.82
C ILE A 199 -33.48 -16.54 35.34
N LYS A 200 -33.62 -15.34 35.90
CA LYS A 200 -33.55 -15.15 37.34
C LYS A 200 -34.69 -15.95 37.97
N GLU A 201 -34.47 -16.47 39.17
CA GLU A 201 -35.48 -17.21 39.93
C GLU A 201 -36.79 -16.41 40.08
N GLN A 202 -36.70 -15.07 40.04
CA GLN A 202 -37.84 -14.15 40.01
C GLN A 202 -38.67 -14.21 38.70
N ASP A 203 -38.06 -14.50 37.56
CA ASP A 203 -38.75 -14.66 36.27
C ASP A 203 -39.46 -16.01 36.19
N VAL A 204 -38.89 -17.06 36.82
CA VAL A 204 -39.55 -18.35 37.01
C VAL A 204 -40.75 -18.21 37.94
N ALA A 205 -40.60 -17.52 39.08
CA ALA A 205 -41.69 -17.27 40.01
C ALA A 205 -42.81 -16.40 39.38
N ARG A 206 -42.47 -15.43 38.53
CA ARG A 206 -43.46 -14.66 37.76
C ARG A 206 -44.19 -15.51 36.72
N ALA A 207 -43.49 -16.45 36.08
CA ALA A 207 -44.11 -17.38 35.13
C ALA A 207 -45.05 -18.38 35.83
N GLU A 208 -44.68 -18.86 37.03
CA GLU A 208 -45.54 -19.70 37.87
C GLU A 208 -46.77 -18.94 38.33
N GLN A 209 -46.63 -17.72 38.84
CA GLN A 209 -47.76 -16.87 39.24
C GLN A 209 -48.68 -16.52 38.05
N ALA A 210 -48.12 -16.28 36.86
CA ALA A 210 -48.90 -16.04 35.65
C ALA A 210 -49.65 -17.30 35.19
N THR A 211 -49.11 -18.49 35.46
CA THR A 211 -49.74 -19.77 35.16
C THR A 211 -50.85 -20.10 36.17
N GLU A 212 -50.61 -19.87 37.46
CA GLU A 212 -51.62 -20.01 38.51
C GLU A 212 -52.78 -19.02 38.34
N ALA A 213 -52.49 -17.76 38.00
CA ALA A 213 -53.54 -16.76 37.73
C ALA A 213 -54.39 -17.08 36.48
N LYS A 214 -53.82 -17.79 35.49
CA LYS A 214 -54.58 -18.33 34.34
C LYS A 214 -55.44 -19.53 34.73
N LEU A 215 -54.97 -20.40 35.63
CA LEU A 215 -55.73 -21.56 36.13
C LEU A 215 -56.88 -21.15 37.06
N GLU A 216 -56.72 -20.07 37.84
CA GLU A 216 -57.79 -19.49 38.67
C GLU A 216 -58.80 -18.62 37.89
N GLY A 217 -58.63 -18.47 36.58
CA GLY A 217 -59.57 -17.75 35.71
C GLY A 217 -59.61 -16.23 35.93
N ARG A 218 -58.55 -15.62 36.48
CA ARG A 218 -58.51 -14.20 36.85
C ARG A 218 -57.88 -13.26 35.82
N VAL A 219 -57.48 -13.74 34.63
CA VAL A 219 -56.90 -12.90 33.57
C VAL A 219 -57.54 -13.21 32.21
N PRO A 220 -58.12 -12.22 31.50
CA PRO A 220 -58.65 -12.42 30.15
C PRO A 220 -57.52 -12.68 29.14
N PRO A 221 -57.75 -13.55 28.13
CA PRO A 221 -56.70 -14.02 27.25
C PRO A 221 -56.48 -13.06 26.08
N GLU A 222 -55.89 -11.88 26.26
CA GLU A 222 -55.46 -11.06 25.12
C GLU A 222 -54.18 -10.25 25.34
N SER A 223 -53.48 -10.04 24.22
CA SER A 223 -52.24 -9.29 23.96
C SER A 223 -50.91 -10.03 24.21
N GLY A 224 -50.38 -10.60 23.13
CA GLY A 224 -49.03 -11.17 23.09
C GLY A 224 -48.68 -11.69 21.70
N ALA A 225 -48.92 -10.89 20.66
CA ALA A 225 -48.43 -11.12 19.31
C ALA A 225 -48.20 -9.76 18.63
N GLU A 226 -47.04 -9.17 18.92
CA GLU A 226 -46.25 -8.37 17.97
C GLU A 226 -44.78 -8.77 18.13
#